data_AF-A0ABD2ZIL6-F1
#
_entry.id   AF-A0ABD2ZIL6-F1
#
_cell.length_a   1.000
_cell.length_b   1.000
_cell.length_c   1.000
_cell.angle_alpha   90.00
_cell.angle_beta   90.00
_cell.angle_gamma   90.00
#
_symmetry.space_group_name_H-M   'P 1'
#
loop_
_entity.id
_entity.type
_entity.pdbx_description
1 polymer ?
#
loop_
_entity_poly.entity_id
_entity_poly.type
_entity_poly.pdbx_seq_one_letter_code
_entity_poly.pdbx_strand_id
1 'polypeptide(L)'
;MGLEAYGQGMMECAADKPSKNPSNISDIVSRFAKVCEFRSIGVFTSEYQCNDGGKKGPSLVDESSSELTEEAEEGNKGCECGHLEEISKLFDTVSAVKLAYVKLQEAHIPYDPDKIIGADEIMVSQLETLCQIKRVFKEKQLKKVNSVSACSALLLAEIQVQERLLKKLKSQVKVKEAAVVNLQRELEDLKLENKKLSEEIKKQEYENNRNLDVDSFKEIVRAIGKAIHDFAKPLIALMKVSGWDLDQAANAIEENVVYAKRSHKKYAFEAYIAQRMFHGFSFHSYNTEGIMKFGDPINALILDPQSEFANFCRKKYLSVVHPCMETQFFGNVDHRLFVTNGLHPYTPFYRAFVKMATWVWILQGTTASVSPKVEIFEVERGSDFSGDYMECTEEMKNEALMSSQQDGRFKVEFMILPGFRIGDYLIRSQVYLSKVGFSNGTC
;
A
#
# COMPACT_ATOMS: atom_id res chain seq x y z
N MET A 1 47.84 26.05 -66.52
CA MET A 1 47.03 25.28 -65.56
C MET A 1 45.93 26.22 -65.08
N GLY A 2 44.75 26.04 -65.68
CA GLY A 2 43.70 27.04 -65.78
C GLY A 2 42.70 27.01 -64.62
N LEU A 3 42.06 28.16 -64.44
CA LEU A 3 40.86 28.41 -63.67
C LEU A 3 39.70 27.54 -64.17
N GLU A 4 38.92 26.94 -63.25
CA GLU A 4 37.62 26.38 -63.58
C GLU A 4 36.54 26.90 -62.62
N ALA A 5 35.50 27.41 -63.25
CA ALA A 5 34.23 27.86 -62.72
C ALA A 5 33.11 27.06 -63.41
N TYR A 6 31.89 27.12 -62.85
CA TYR A 6 30.61 26.59 -63.36
C TYR A 6 30.50 25.04 -63.41
N GLY A 7 29.38 24.38 -63.14
CA GLY A 7 27.99 24.72 -62.83
C GLY A 7 27.22 23.38 -62.79
N GLN A 8 26.35 23.15 -61.80
CA GLN A 8 24.89 23.01 -61.96
C GLN A 8 24.37 21.63 -62.45
N GLY A 9 23.53 20.96 -61.64
CA GLY A 9 22.71 19.84 -62.11
C GLY A 9 21.88 19.09 -61.04
N MET A 10 20.72 19.66 -60.70
CA MET A 10 19.41 19.02 -60.42
C MET A 10 19.20 18.03 -59.26
N MET A 11 18.24 18.32 -58.35
CA MET A 11 16.92 17.65 -58.28
C MET A 11 15.97 18.37 -57.29
N GLU A 12 14.77 18.71 -57.77
CA GLU A 12 13.51 19.03 -57.05
C GLU A 12 13.18 17.96 -55.97
N CYS A 13 12.34 18.12 -54.93
CA CYS A 13 11.15 18.93 -54.69
C CYS A 13 10.70 18.76 -53.22
N ALA A 14 9.71 19.55 -52.80
CA ALA A 14 8.79 19.36 -51.68
C ALA A 14 9.15 19.95 -50.30
N ALA A 15 8.31 20.92 -49.92
CA ALA A 15 8.25 21.58 -48.63
C ALA A 15 7.49 20.73 -47.60
N ASP A 16 8.03 20.61 -46.38
CA ASP A 16 7.32 20.05 -45.24
C ASP A 16 6.94 21.13 -44.22
N LYS A 17 5.65 21.08 -43.85
CA LYS A 17 4.96 21.97 -42.90
C LYS A 17 5.42 21.72 -41.45
N PRO A 18 5.33 22.71 -40.55
CA PRO A 18 5.52 22.48 -39.12
C PRO A 18 4.28 21.80 -38.53
N SER A 19 4.41 20.56 -38.06
CA SER A 19 3.35 19.88 -37.31
C SER A 19 3.37 20.34 -35.84
N LYS A 20 2.27 21.00 -35.47
CA LYS A 20 1.93 21.36 -34.09
C LYS A 20 1.47 20.10 -33.36
N ASN A 21 2.20 19.69 -32.32
CA ASN A 21 1.68 18.76 -31.32
C ASN A 21 1.03 19.58 -30.17
N PRO A 22 -0.27 19.40 -29.86
CA PRO A 22 -0.92 20.08 -28.75
C PRO A 22 -0.58 19.38 -27.43
N SER A 23 -0.13 20.16 -26.45
CA SER A 23 0.20 19.76 -25.08
C SER A 23 -1.06 19.32 -24.32
N ASN A 24 -1.28 18.01 -24.24
CA ASN A 24 -2.41 17.36 -23.57
C ASN A 24 -2.39 17.45 -22.02
N ILE A 25 -1.48 18.24 -21.45
CA ILE A 25 -1.27 18.36 -20.01
C ILE A 25 -2.27 19.36 -19.39
N SER A 26 -2.62 20.43 -20.11
CA SER A 26 -3.58 21.45 -19.64
C SER A 26 -5.00 20.88 -19.50
N ASP A 27 -5.39 19.97 -20.39
CA ASP A 27 -6.69 19.30 -20.34
C ASP A 27 -6.80 18.30 -19.19
N ILE A 28 -5.72 17.60 -18.87
CA ILE A 28 -5.68 16.66 -17.75
C ILE A 28 -5.75 17.41 -16.41
N VAL A 29 -5.01 18.51 -16.27
CA VAL A 29 -5.03 19.34 -15.05
C VAL A 29 -6.39 20.01 -14.84
N SER A 30 -7.05 20.50 -15.90
CA SER A 30 -8.38 21.11 -15.79
C SER A 30 -9.47 20.09 -15.41
N ARG A 31 -9.34 18.83 -15.85
CA ARG A 31 -10.25 17.74 -15.46
C ARG A 31 -10.03 17.30 -14.02
N PHE A 32 -8.78 17.29 -13.54
CA PHE A 32 -8.48 16.95 -12.15
C PHE A 32 -8.97 18.03 -11.18
N ALA A 33 -8.79 19.31 -11.52
CA ALA A 33 -9.29 20.43 -10.72
C ALA A 33 -10.83 20.41 -10.56
N LYS A 34 -11.58 20.04 -11.62
CA LYS A 34 -13.04 19.88 -11.56
C LYS A 34 -13.53 18.71 -10.71
N VAL A 35 -12.69 17.70 -10.47
CA VAL A 35 -13.04 16.53 -9.64
C VAL A 35 -12.76 16.79 -8.14
N CYS A 36 -11.88 17.74 -7.82
CA CYS A 36 -11.55 18.08 -6.43
C CYS A 36 -12.43 19.17 -5.79
N GLU A 37 -13.40 19.75 -6.53
CA GLU A 37 -14.21 20.88 -6.04
C GLU A 37 -15.49 20.50 -5.27
N PHE A 38 -15.70 19.22 -4.92
CA PHE A 38 -16.83 18.79 -4.09
C PHE A 38 -16.38 17.93 -2.89
N ARG A 39 -16.08 18.61 -1.77
CA ARG A 39 -16.62 18.36 -0.42
C ARG A 39 -15.73 19.05 0.61
N SER A 40 -16.13 20.25 1.00
CA SER A 40 -15.82 20.80 2.31
C SER A 40 -17.12 21.37 2.87
N ILE A 41 -17.95 20.49 3.43
CA ILE A 41 -18.98 20.93 4.36
C ILE A 41 -18.25 21.16 5.68
N GLY A 42 -18.10 22.44 6.01
CA GLY A 42 -17.52 22.89 7.26
C GLY A 42 -18.36 22.41 8.44
N VAL A 43 -17.68 21.79 9.39
CA VAL A 43 -18.16 21.67 10.76
C VAL A 43 -17.49 22.82 11.52
N PHE A 44 -18.28 23.81 11.91
CA PHE A 44 -17.93 24.69 13.04
C PHE A 44 -18.90 24.44 14.19
N THR A 45 -18.28 24.40 15.36
CA THR A 45 -18.66 23.99 16.71
C THR A 45 -19.66 24.92 17.41
N SER A 46 -20.44 24.39 18.36
CA SER A 46 -20.44 24.84 19.77
C SER A 46 -21.52 24.14 20.61
N GLU A 47 -21.09 23.50 21.72
CA GLU A 47 -21.71 23.34 23.05
C GLU A 47 -23.15 22.76 23.12
N TYR A 48 -23.47 21.71 23.88
CA TYR A 48 -23.54 21.67 25.34
C TYR A 48 -23.25 20.29 25.95
N GLN A 49 -22.96 20.33 27.24
CA GLN A 49 -22.46 19.29 28.13
C GLN A 49 -23.59 18.49 28.85
N CYS A 50 -23.21 17.28 29.30
CA CYS A 50 -23.62 16.59 30.54
C CYS A 50 -24.79 15.57 30.56
N ASN A 51 -24.36 14.33 30.86
CA ASN A 51 -24.76 13.46 31.98
C ASN A 51 -25.89 12.41 31.86
N ASP A 52 -25.42 11.16 31.95
CA ASP A 52 -25.73 10.14 32.97
C ASP A 52 -26.92 9.17 32.75
N GLY A 53 -26.68 7.90 33.14
CA GLY A 53 -27.73 7.04 33.66
C GLY A 53 -28.16 5.79 32.88
N GLY A 54 -27.35 4.73 32.94
CA GLY A 54 -27.81 3.44 33.51
C GLY A 54 -28.79 2.50 32.77
N LYS A 55 -28.24 1.30 32.47
CA LYS A 55 -28.73 -0.06 32.78
C LYS A 55 -29.72 -0.81 31.84
N LYS A 56 -29.26 -2.05 31.56
CA LYS A 56 -29.95 -3.35 31.35
C LYS A 56 -30.48 -3.68 29.93
N GLY A 57 -29.93 -4.77 29.36
CA GLY A 57 -30.65 -5.64 28.40
C GLY A 57 -31.71 -6.51 29.11
N PRO A 58 -32.40 -7.48 28.47
CA PRO A 58 -31.94 -8.28 27.31
C PRO A 58 -33.01 -8.63 26.21
N SER A 59 -32.51 -9.23 25.13
CA SER A 59 -33.06 -10.36 24.34
C SER A 59 -34.46 -10.35 23.68
N LEU A 60 -34.41 -10.69 22.38
CA LEU A 60 -35.14 -11.76 21.64
C LEU A 60 -36.52 -11.48 21.00
N VAL A 61 -36.59 -11.82 19.67
CA VAL A 61 -37.71 -12.23 18.78
C VAL A 61 -39.00 -11.36 18.81
N ASP A 62 -39.73 -11.06 17.74
CA ASP A 62 -40.00 -11.74 16.46
C ASP A 62 -40.76 -10.79 15.51
N GLU A 63 -40.87 -11.22 14.24
CA GLU A 63 -41.84 -10.92 13.17
C GLU A 63 -42.77 -9.67 13.12
N SER A 64 -42.91 -9.24 11.85
CA SER A 64 -44.14 -8.82 11.14
C SER A 64 -44.51 -7.33 11.04
N SER A 65 -44.31 -6.82 9.82
CA SER A 65 -45.32 -6.18 8.96
C SER A 65 -46.52 -5.49 9.64
N SER A 66 -46.61 -4.16 9.47
CA SER A 66 -47.61 -3.48 8.63
C SER A 66 -47.94 -2.06 9.12
N GLU A 67 -48.37 -1.26 8.14
CA GLU A 67 -49.23 -0.08 8.24
C GLU A 67 -48.68 1.30 8.67
N LEU A 68 -48.68 2.17 7.64
CA LEU A 68 -49.29 3.51 7.60
C LEU A 68 -48.79 4.56 8.60
N THR A 69 -48.11 5.56 8.04
CA THR A 69 -48.30 6.96 8.46
C THR A 69 -48.44 7.82 7.21
N GLU A 70 -49.69 8.22 6.95
CA GLU A 70 -50.00 9.43 6.18
C GLU A 70 -49.68 10.63 7.06
N GLU A 71 -48.77 11.49 6.59
CA GLU A 71 -48.67 12.92 6.89
C GLU A 71 -47.93 13.54 5.69
N ALA A 72 -48.23 14.70 5.17
CA ALA A 72 -49.34 15.63 5.34
C ALA A 72 -49.37 16.47 4.05
N GLU A 73 -50.54 17.04 3.78
CA GLU A 73 -50.78 18.01 2.73
C GLU A 73 -49.80 19.19 2.76
N GLU A 74 -49.29 19.59 1.59
CA GLU A 74 -48.98 21.00 1.38
C GLU A 74 -49.21 21.40 -0.09
N GLY A 75 -50.24 22.22 -0.27
CA GLY A 75 -50.17 23.36 -1.18
C GLY A 75 -50.46 23.12 -2.65
N ASN A 76 -51.73 22.96 -3.01
CA ASN A 76 -52.25 23.71 -4.16
C ASN A 76 -53.78 23.95 -4.07
N LYS A 77 -54.22 24.79 -3.12
CA LYS A 77 -55.53 25.45 -3.18
C LYS A 77 -55.53 26.50 -4.29
N GLY A 78 -55.49 26.00 -5.54
CA GLY A 78 -55.64 26.80 -6.74
C GLY A 78 -57.11 27.15 -6.97
N CYS A 79 -57.54 28.29 -6.41
CA CYS A 79 -58.62 29.14 -6.91
C CYS A 79 -59.94 28.42 -7.30
N GLU A 80 -60.66 27.84 -6.34
CA GLU A 80 -62.10 27.60 -6.47
C GLU A 80 -62.92 28.92 -6.55
N CYS A 81 -62.30 30.05 -6.18
CA CYS A 81 -62.93 31.37 -6.12
C CYS A 81 -63.49 31.83 -7.48
N GLY A 82 -62.79 31.56 -8.60
CA GLY A 82 -63.23 32.00 -9.92
C GLY A 82 -64.48 31.29 -10.43
N HIS A 83 -64.65 30.00 -10.09
CA HIS A 83 -65.81 29.21 -10.51
C HIS A 83 -67.07 29.64 -9.76
N LEU A 84 -66.94 29.96 -8.47
CA LEU A 84 -68.06 30.43 -7.64
C LEU A 84 -68.54 31.82 -8.08
N GLU A 85 -67.61 32.69 -8.48
CA GLU A 85 -67.93 34.03 -8.98
C GLU A 85 -68.60 34.00 -10.37
N GLU A 86 -68.17 33.10 -11.25
CA GLU A 86 -68.80 32.88 -12.57
C GLU A 86 -70.20 32.27 -12.46
N ILE A 87 -70.41 31.34 -11.53
CA ILE A 87 -71.72 30.78 -11.21
C ILE A 87 -72.64 31.87 -10.64
N SER A 88 -72.13 32.71 -9.74
CA SER A 88 -72.91 33.82 -9.16
C SER A 88 -73.36 34.79 -10.25
N LYS A 89 -72.46 35.21 -11.14
CA LYS A 89 -72.76 36.06 -12.31
C LYS A 89 -73.83 35.44 -13.23
N LEU A 90 -73.79 34.13 -13.45
CA LEU A 90 -74.82 33.40 -14.21
C LEU A 90 -76.19 33.50 -13.52
N PHE A 91 -76.26 33.22 -12.22
CA PHE A 91 -77.52 33.28 -11.47
C PHE A 91 -78.08 34.70 -11.37
N ASP A 92 -77.22 35.71 -11.21
CA ASP A 92 -77.60 37.12 -11.21
C ASP A 92 -78.20 37.53 -12.56
N THR A 93 -77.55 37.11 -13.66
CA THR A 93 -78.01 37.40 -15.03
C THR A 93 -79.35 36.71 -15.30
N VAL A 94 -79.52 35.44 -14.91
CA VAL A 94 -80.81 34.71 -15.06
C VAL A 94 -81.91 35.35 -14.21
N SER A 95 -81.57 35.85 -13.02
CA SER A 95 -82.52 36.57 -12.15
C SER A 95 -82.91 37.92 -12.75
N ALA A 96 -81.96 38.64 -13.37
CA ALA A 96 -82.21 39.87 -14.09
C ALA A 96 -83.08 39.66 -15.35
N VAL A 97 -82.90 38.57 -16.09
CA VAL A 97 -83.80 38.18 -17.19
C VAL A 97 -85.22 37.95 -16.69
N LYS A 98 -85.38 37.22 -15.57
CA LYS A 98 -86.71 37.00 -14.95
C LYS A 98 -87.37 38.32 -14.54
N LEU A 99 -86.61 39.23 -13.94
CA LEU A 99 -87.11 40.55 -13.55
C LEU A 99 -87.50 41.39 -14.78
N ALA A 100 -86.69 41.38 -15.83
CA ALA A 100 -87.00 42.05 -17.10
C ALA A 100 -88.29 41.51 -17.73
N TYR A 101 -88.50 40.19 -17.64
CA TYR A 101 -89.74 39.55 -18.10
C TYR A 101 -90.97 39.99 -17.29
N VAL A 102 -90.86 40.11 -15.97
CA VAL A 102 -91.94 40.63 -15.12
C VAL A 102 -92.26 42.09 -15.49
N LYS A 103 -91.24 42.94 -15.66
CA LYS A 103 -91.42 44.32 -16.11
C LYS A 103 -92.10 44.41 -17.49
N LEU A 104 -91.75 43.50 -18.39
CA LEU A 104 -92.40 43.37 -19.68
C LEU A 104 -93.89 43.04 -19.49
N GLN A 105 -94.24 42.07 -18.64
CA GLN A 105 -95.63 41.71 -18.33
C GLN A 105 -96.42 42.88 -17.70
N GLU A 106 -95.83 43.61 -16.76
CA GLU A 106 -96.45 44.77 -16.10
C GLU A 106 -96.73 45.92 -17.07
N ALA A 107 -95.87 46.14 -18.07
CA ALA A 107 -96.04 47.18 -19.09
C ALA A 107 -97.23 46.94 -20.03
N HIS A 108 -97.82 45.74 -20.03
CA HIS A 108 -98.96 45.40 -20.89
C HIS A 108 -100.31 45.83 -20.30
N ILE A 109 -100.44 46.10 -19.00
CA ILE A 109 -101.74 46.41 -18.35
C ILE A 109 -101.60 47.50 -17.25
N PRO A 110 -102.10 48.73 -17.48
CA PRO A 110 -102.61 49.27 -18.76
C PRO A 110 -101.48 49.37 -19.80
N TYR A 111 -101.80 49.20 -21.08
CA TYR A 111 -100.82 49.17 -22.18
C TYR A 111 -99.98 50.46 -22.25
N ASP A 112 -98.66 50.33 -22.13
CA ASP A 112 -97.69 51.42 -22.18
C ASP A 112 -96.52 51.06 -23.13
N PRO A 113 -96.49 51.59 -24.36
CA PRO A 113 -95.53 51.19 -25.38
C PRO A 113 -94.08 51.55 -25.03
N ASP A 114 -93.83 52.66 -24.34
CA ASP A 114 -92.48 53.09 -23.97
C ASP A 114 -91.89 52.17 -22.90
N LYS A 115 -92.72 51.71 -21.95
CA LYS A 115 -92.31 50.71 -20.95
C LYS A 115 -92.06 49.33 -21.56
N ILE A 116 -92.79 48.95 -22.61
CA ILE A 116 -92.56 47.70 -23.34
C ILE A 116 -91.19 47.72 -24.03
N ILE A 117 -90.88 48.80 -24.77
CA ILE A 117 -89.59 48.97 -25.44
C ILE A 117 -88.44 48.93 -24.43
N GLY A 118 -88.56 49.68 -23.33
CA GLY A 118 -87.53 49.68 -22.28
C GLY A 118 -87.33 48.32 -21.60
N ALA A 119 -88.40 47.54 -21.40
CA ALA A 119 -88.30 46.20 -20.84
C ALA A 119 -87.69 45.19 -21.83
N ASP A 120 -87.98 45.31 -23.13
CA ASP A 120 -87.41 44.49 -24.20
C ASP A 120 -85.91 44.75 -24.38
N GLU A 121 -85.47 46.01 -24.39
CA GLU A 121 -84.04 46.38 -24.44
C GLU A 121 -83.27 45.77 -23.26
N ILE A 122 -83.83 45.81 -22.05
CA ILE A 122 -83.24 45.16 -20.88
C ILE A 122 -83.18 43.64 -21.10
N MET A 123 -84.25 43.00 -21.57
CA MET A 123 -84.27 41.55 -21.81
C MET A 123 -83.21 41.11 -22.83
N VAL A 124 -83.09 41.82 -23.95
CA VAL A 124 -82.08 41.55 -24.99
C VAL A 124 -80.67 41.70 -24.41
N SER A 125 -80.39 42.79 -23.68
CA SER A 125 -79.07 43.00 -23.05
C SER A 125 -78.71 41.88 -22.05
N GLN A 126 -79.67 41.38 -21.28
CA GLN A 126 -79.46 40.28 -20.33
C GLN A 126 -79.30 38.92 -21.04
N LEU A 127 -79.95 38.70 -22.19
CA LEU A 127 -79.73 37.51 -23.02
C LEU A 127 -78.37 37.53 -23.72
N GLU A 128 -77.89 38.69 -24.14
CA GLU A 128 -76.55 38.85 -24.72
C GLU A 128 -75.45 38.55 -23.69
N THR A 129 -75.59 39.06 -22.46
CA THR A 129 -74.66 38.75 -21.36
C THR A 129 -74.67 37.26 -21.01
N LEU A 130 -75.84 36.61 -20.98
CA LEU A 130 -75.96 35.16 -20.81
C LEU A 130 -75.25 34.38 -21.93
N CYS A 131 -75.38 34.84 -23.19
CA CYS A 131 -74.68 34.25 -24.33
C CYS A 131 -73.16 34.41 -24.23
N GLN A 132 -72.68 35.53 -23.68
CA GLN A 132 -71.26 35.77 -23.46
C GLN A 132 -70.71 34.84 -22.37
N ILE A 133 -71.41 34.70 -21.24
CA ILE A 133 -71.06 33.77 -20.16
C ILE A 133 -70.97 32.33 -20.70
N LYS A 134 -71.94 31.89 -21.51
CA LYS A 134 -71.96 30.58 -22.16
C LYS A 134 -70.74 30.34 -23.06
N ARG A 135 -70.33 31.34 -23.85
CA ARG A 135 -69.16 31.26 -24.75
C ARG A 135 -67.86 31.09 -23.96
N VAL A 136 -67.64 31.95 -22.97
CA VAL A 136 -66.43 31.92 -22.12
C VAL A 136 -66.31 30.57 -21.38
N PHE A 137 -67.41 30.04 -20.85
CA PHE A 137 -67.41 28.74 -20.18
C PHE A 137 -67.01 27.59 -21.12
N LYS A 138 -67.55 27.56 -22.34
CA LYS A 138 -67.21 26.54 -23.34
C LYS A 138 -65.73 26.58 -23.74
N GLU A 139 -65.17 27.77 -23.94
CA GLU A 139 -63.75 27.93 -24.26
C GLU A 139 -62.83 27.46 -23.13
N LYS A 140 -63.17 27.76 -21.87
CA LYS A 140 -62.42 27.29 -20.70
C LYS A 140 -62.40 25.77 -20.58
N GLN A 141 -63.55 25.12 -20.80
CA GLN A 141 -63.65 23.66 -20.73
C GLN A 141 -62.79 22.96 -21.80
N LEU A 142 -62.80 23.47 -23.03
CA LEU A 142 -61.97 22.93 -24.11
C LEU A 142 -60.47 23.05 -23.81
N LYS A 143 -60.03 24.20 -23.28
CA LYS A 143 -58.62 24.41 -22.88
C LYS A 143 -58.18 23.44 -21.77
N LYS A 144 -59.03 23.20 -20.77
CA LYS A 144 -58.76 22.27 -19.66
C LYS A 144 -58.64 20.81 -20.14
N VAL A 145 -59.52 20.37 -21.02
CA VAL A 145 -59.47 18.99 -21.57
C VAL A 145 -58.19 18.79 -22.39
N ASN A 146 -57.83 19.75 -23.23
CA ASN A 146 -56.62 19.68 -24.04
C ASN A 146 -55.33 19.71 -23.19
N SER A 147 -55.28 20.53 -22.14
CA SER A 147 -54.11 20.59 -21.26
C SER A 147 -53.92 19.30 -20.44
N VAL A 148 -55.02 18.71 -19.94
CA VAL A 148 -54.97 17.45 -19.19
C VAL A 148 -54.56 16.29 -20.11
N SER A 149 -55.09 16.24 -21.32
CA SER A 149 -54.73 15.21 -22.32
C SER A 149 -53.25 15.28 -22.71
N ALA A 150 -52.73 16.48 -23.00
CA ALA A 150 -51.31 16.67 -23.35
C ALA A 150 -50.36 16.32 -22.18
N CYS A 151 -50.73 16.72 -20.95
CA CYS A 151 -49.95 16.39 -19.75
C CYS A 151 -49.92 14.87 -19.49
N SER A 152 -51.06 14.19 -19.68
CA SER A 152 -51.16 12.74 -19.54
C SER A 152 -50.29 11.99 -20.58
N ALA A 153 -50.28 12.44 -21.84
CA ALA A 153 -49.45 11.84 -22.88
C ALA A 153 -47.94 11.99 -22.61
N LEU A 154 -47.50 13.15 -22.11
CA LEU A 154 -46.11 13.38 -21.74
C LEU A 154 -45.67 12.50 -20.56
N LEU A 155 -46.52 12.38 -19.52
CA LEU A 155 -46.26 11.51 -18.38
C LEU A 155 -46.14 10.03 -18.79
N LEU A 156 -47.02 9.54 -19.67
CA LEU A 156 -46.94 8.17 -20.18
C LEU A 156 -45.67 7.92 -21.00
N ALA A 157 -45.24 8.89 -21.81
CA ALA A 157 -43.99 8.78 -22.56
C ALA A 157 -42.76 8.72 -21.62
N GLU A 158 -42.74 9.55 -20.58
CA GLU A 158 -41.69 9.54 -19.55
C GLU A 158 -41.65 8.21 -18.79
N ILE A 159 -42.81 7.69 -18.35
CA ILE A 159 -42.91 6.38 -17.69
C ILE A 159 -42.34 5.28 -18.59
N GLN A 160 -42.67 5.26 -19.88
CA GLN A 160 -42.12 4.26 -20.80
C GLN A 160 -40.60 4.35 -20.96
N VAL A 161 -40.02 5.56 -20.93
CA VAL A 161 -38.56 5.74 -20.97
C VAL A 161 -37.92 5.19 -19.70
N GLN A 162 -38.48 5.52 -18.54
CA GLN A 162 -38.00 5.04 -17.24
C GLN A 162 -38.11 3.52 -17.12
N GLU A 163 -39.18 2.91 -17.60
CA GLU A 163 -39.34 1.45 -17.64
C GLU A 163 -38.29 0.76 -18.51
N ARG A 164 -37.96 1.32 -19.67
CA ARG A 164 -36.90 0.78 -20.55
C ARG A 164 -35.54 0.89 -19.88
N LEU A 165 -35.25 2.02 -19.22
CA LEU A 165 -34.00 2.22 -18.48
C LEU A 165 -33.90 1.23 -17.31
N LEU A 166 -34.98 1.02 -16.57
CA LEU A 166 -35.05 0.10 -15.44
C LEU A 166 -34.86 -1.35 -15.89
N LYS A 167 -35.44 -1.75 -17.03
CA LYS A 167 -35.18 -3.08 -17.64
C LYS A 167 -33.70 -3.26 -18.01
N LYS A 168 -33.06 -2.23 -18.59
CA LYS A 168 -31.64 -2.25 -18.94
C LYS A 168 -30.74 -2.34 -17.70
N LEU A 169 -31.03 -1.59 -16.65
CA LEU A 169 -30.28 -1.67 -15.39
C LEU A 169 -30.46 -3.05 -14.73
N LYS A 170 -31.68 -3.59 -14.71
CA LYS A 170 -31.93 -4.96 -14.21
C LYS A 170 -31.13 -6.03 -14.95
N SER A 171 -31.00 -5.94 -16.28
CA SER A 171 -30.18 -6.91 -17.03
C SER A 171 -28.69 -6.74 -16.74
N GLN A 172 -28.19 -5.50 -16.61
CA GLN A 172 -26.80 -5.25 -16.22
C GLN A 172 -26.47 -5.76 -14.81
N VAL A 173 -27.38 -5.59 -13.85
CA VAL A 173 -27.21 -6.12 -12.48
C VAL A 173 -27.07 -7.65 -12.52
N LYS A 174 -27.95 -8.36 -13.23
CA LYS A 174 -27.86 -9.82 -13.38
C LYS A 174 -26.54 -10.29 -13.99
N VAL A 175 -26.03 -9.58 -15.00
CA VAL A 175 -24.73 -9.90 -15.62
C VAL A 175 -23.59 -9.71 -14.62
N LYS A 176 -23.61 -8.61 -13.85
CA LYS A 176 -22.58 -8.35 -12.83
C LYS A 176 -22.66 -9.34 -11.66
N GLU A 177 -23.86 -9.70 -11.21
CA GLU A 177 -24.07 -10.71 -10.17
C GLU A 177 -23.47 -12.07 -10.58
N ALA A 178 -23.70 -12.50 -11.84
CA ALA A 178 -23.09 -13.72 -12.36
C ALA A 178 -21.55 -13.65 -12.40
N ALA A 179 -20.98 -12.49 -12.78
CA ALA A 179 -19.53 -12.28 -12.76
C ALA A 179 -18.95 -12.33 -11.35
N VAL A 180 -19.62 -11.75 -10.36
CA VAL A 180 -19.20 -11.79 -8.94
C VAL A 180 -19.16 -13.23 -8.45
N VAL A 181 -20.20 -14.02 -8.72
CA VAL A 181 -20.24 -15.44 -8.30
C VAL A 181 -19.12 -16.26 -8.96
N ASN A 182 -18.80 -16.00 -10.24
CA ASN A 182 -17.70 -16.68 -10.91
C ASN A 182 -16.33 -16.30 -10.31
N LEU A 183 -16.07 -15.01 -10.07
CA LEU A 183 -14.82 -14.55 -9.45
C LEU A 183 -14.67 -15.09 -8.01
N GLN A 184 -15.76 -15.18 -7.25
CA GLN A 184 -15.74 -15.80 -5.93
C GLN A 184 -15.35 -17.28 -6.01
N ARG A 185 -15.82 -18.02 -7.02
CA ARG A 185 -15.43 -19.41 -7.23
C ARG A 185 -13.94 -19.54 -7.57
N GLU A 186 -13.45 -18.73 -8.51
CA GLU A 186 -12.02 -18.72 -8.88
C GLU A 186 -11.12 -18.38 -7.68
N LEU A 187 -11.55 -17.45 -6.82
CA LEU A 187 -10.82 -17.12 -5.60
C LEU A 187 -10.72 -18.32 -4.64
N GLU A 188 -11.81 -19.06 -4.44
CA GLU A 188 -11.81 -20.24 -3.57
C GLU A 188 -11.00 -21.40 -4.16
N ASP A 189 -11.06 -21.60 -5.48
CA ASP A 189 -10.22 -22.59 -6.19
C ASP A 189 -8.73 -22.26 -6.02
N LEU A 190 -8.33 -20.99 -6.21
CA LEU A 190 -6.95 -20.54 -6.00
C LEU A 190 -6.51 -20.62 -4.53
N LYS A 191 -7.42 -20.39 -3.57
CA LYS A 191 -7.11 -20.58 -2.14
C LYS A 191 -6.85 -22.05 -1.83
N LEU A 192 -7.64 -22.97 -2.39
CA LEU A 192 -7.45 -24.40 -2.20
C LEU A 192 -6.13 -24.87 -2.81
N GLU A 193 -5.80 -24.39 -4.00
CA GLU A 193 -4.52 -24.69 -4.67
C GLU A 193 -3.32 -24.15 -3.85
N ASN A 194 -3.39 -22.90 -3.38
CA ASN A 194 -2.36 -22.34 -2.50
C ASN A 194 -2.20 -23.13 -1.21
N LYS A 195 -3.29 -23.59 -0.60
CA LYS A 195 -3.23 -24.43 0.59
C LYS A 195 -2.51 -25.75 0.29
N LYS A 196 -2.85 -26.41 -0.82
CA LYS A 196 -2.20 -27.65 -1.25
C LYS A 196 -0.72 -27.45 -1.53
N LEU A 197 -0.35 -26.39 -2.25
CA LEU A 197 1.05 -26.05 -2.51
C LEU A 197 1.82 -25.75 -1.22
N SER A 198 1.22 -25.04 -0.28
CA SER A 198 1.84 -24.77 1.03
C SER A 198 2.06 -26.05 1.83
N GLU A 199 1.13 -27.01 1.77
CA GLU A 199 1.29 -28.34 2.40
C GLU A 199 2.41 -29.16 1.73
N GLU A 200 2.50 -29.13 0.39
CA GLU A 200 3.57 -29.82 -0.35
C GLU A 200 4.95 -29.21 -0.04
N ILE A 201 5.06 -27.88 0.01
CA ILE A 201 6.29 -27.18 0.41
C ILE A 201 6.70 -27.59 1.82
N LYS A 202 5.77 -27.58 2.79
CA LYS A 202 6.06 -28.03 4.16
C LYS A 202 6.55 -29.47 4.19
N LYS A 203 5.91 -30.36 3.43
CA LYS A 203 6.31 -31.77 3.36
C LYS A 203 7.72 -31.91 2.76
N GLN A 204 8.01 -31.18 1.68
CA GLN A 204 9.32 -31.13 1.06
C GLN A 204 10.39 -30.56 2.01
N GLU A 205 10.06 -29.53 2.79
CA GLU A 205 10.91 -29.00 3.86
C GLU A 205 11.17 -30.07 4.93
N TYR A 206 10.15 -30.79 5.42
CA TYR A 206 10.33 -31.89 6.37
C TYR A 206 11.20 -33.03 5.84
N GLU A 207 11.08 -33.36 4.55
CA GLU A 207 11.90 -34.39 3.90
C GLU A 207 13.35 -33.93 3.69
N ASN A 208 13.56 -32.66 3.32
CA ASN A 208 14.88 -32.04 3.20
C ASN A 208 15.57 -31.85 4.56
N ASN A 209 14.81 -31.58 5.62
CA ASN A 209 15.33 -31.36 6.97
C ASN A 209 15.90 -32.63 7.61
N ARG A 210 15.51 -33.83 7.15
CA ARG A 210 16.17 -35.09 7.57
C ARG A 210 17.57 -35.25 6.98
N ASN A 211 17.96 -34.41 6.01
CA ASN A 211 19.20 -34.54 5.25
C ASN A 211 20.16 -33.36 5.42
N LEU A 212 19.93 -32.42 6.34
CA LEU A 212 20.98 -31.47 6.74
C LEU A 212 22.01 -32.23 7.59
N ASP A 213 22.87 -32.95 6.87
CA ASP A 213 24.00 -33.67 7.41
C ASP A 213 24.90 -32.68 8.18
N VAL A 214 25.45 -33.15 9.30
CA VAL A 214 26.38 -32.38 10.14
C VAL A 214 27.54 -31.86 9.30
N ASP A 215 27.95 -32.60 8.26
CA ASP A 215 29.00 -32.17 7.35
C ASP A 215 28.57 -30.99 6.46
N SER A 216 27.32 -30.93 6.00
CA SER A 216 26.78 -29.76 5.31
C SER A 216 26.78 -28.52 6.20
N PHE A 217 26.48 -28.69 7.49
CA PHE A 217 26.56 -27.60 8.46
C PHE A 217 28.00 -27.13 8.69
N LYS A 218 28.95 -28.05 8.85
CA LYS A 218 30.39 -27.72 8.95
C LYS A 218 30.86 -26.93 7.73
N GLU A 219 30.41 -27.31 6.54
CA GLU A 219 30.74 -26.59 5.30
C GLU A 219 30.20 -25.15 5.29
N ILE A 220 28.99 -24.92 5.82
CA ILE A 220 28.44 -23.57 5.98
C ILE A 220 29.29 -22.75 6.96
N VAL A 221 29.64 -23.31 8.13
CA VAL A 221 30.49 -22.60 9.11
C VAL A 221 31.85 -22.25 8.53
N ARG A 222 32.46 -23.18 7.78
CA ARG A 222 33.72 -22.94 7.05
C ARG A 222 33.59 -21.85 5.99
N ALA A 223 32.48 -21.84 5.25
CA ALA A 223 32.18 -20.81 4.26
C ALA A 223 31.99 -19.44 4.91
N ILE A 224 31.39 -19.35 6.10
CA ILE A 224 31.29 -18.11 6.87
C ILE A 224 32.67 -17.58 7.24
N GLY A 225 33.55 -18.42 7.83
CA GLY A 225 34.91 -18.00 8.18
C GLY A 225 35.65 -17.45 6.97
N LYS A 226 35.54 -18.12 5.81
CA LYS A 226 36.11 -17.64 4.54
C LYS A 226 35.48 -16.32 4.09
N ALA A 227 34.17 -16.18 4.18
CA ALA A 227 33.48 -14.97 3.71
C ALA A 227 33.78 -13.75 4.60
N ILE A 228 33.94 -13.95 5.92
CA ILE A 228 34.42 -12.93 6.86
C ILE A 228 35.84 -12.52 6.50
N HIS A 229 36.74 -13.48 6.27
CA HIS A 229 38.10 -13.21 5.82
C HIS A 229 38.14 -12.44 4.49
N ASP A 230 37.30 -12.83 3.52
CA ASP A 230 37.22 -12.17 2.22
C ASP A 230 36.64 -10.74 2.31
N PHE A 231 35.71 -10.47 3.23
CA PHE A 231 35.21 -9.12 3.51
C PHE A 231 36.17 -8.27 4.34
N ALA A 232 36.97 -8.88 5.22
CA ALA A 232 38.00 -8.17 5.98
C ALA A 232 39.06 -7.54 5.06
N LYS A 233 39.37 -8.16 3.90
CA LYS A 233 40.33 -7.63 2.92
C LYS A 233 39.98 -6.21 2.42
N PRO A 234 38.80 -5.95 1.81
CA PRO A 234 38.45 -4.60 1.37
C PRO A 234 38.26 -3.65 2.55
N LEU A 235 37.82 -4.12 3.73
CA LEU A 235 37.75 -3.28 4.93
C LEU A 235 39.14 -2.76 5.35
N ILE A 236 40.12 -3.67 5.49
CA ILE A 236 41.50 -3.32 5.83
C ILE A 236 42.14 -2.47 4.73
N ALA A 237 41.83 -2.73 3.46
CA ALA A 237 42.32 -1.92 2.35
C ALA A 237 41.82 -0.46 2.44
N LEU A 238 40.55 -0.25 2.76
CA LEU A 238 39.99 1.09 2.99
C LEU A 238 40.61 1.77 4.21
N MET A 239 40.84 1.05 5.30
CA MET A 239 41.57 1.57 6.48
C MET A 239 42.96 2.09 6.09
N LYS A 240 43.72 1.31 5.31
CA LYS A 240 45.06 1.71 4.82
C LYS A 240 45.01 2.95 3.94
N VAL A 241 44.09 3.00 2.97
CA VAL A 241 43.93 4.14 2.06
C VAL A 241 43.49 5.40 2.82
N SER A 242 42.74 5.23 3.90
CA SER A 242 42.28 6.31 4.77
C SER A 242 43.33 6.73 5.83
N GLY A 243 44.55 6.20 5.75
CA GLY A 243 45.65 6.56 6.65
C GLY A 243 45.52 6.05 8.09
N TRP A 244 44.71 5.01 8.33
CA TRP A 244 44.59 4.43 9.67
C TRP A 244 45.86 3.71 10.08
N ASP A 245 46.24 3.86 11.35
CA ASP A 245 47.21 2.98 11.98
C ASP A 245 46.54 1.65 12.34
N LEU A 246 46.89 0.59 11.61
CA LEU A 246 46.37 -0.75 11.84
C LEU A 246 46.79 -1.34 13.19
N ASP A 247 47.93 -0.91 13.74
CA ASP A 247 48.38 -1.35 15.05
C ASP A 247 47.50 -0.76 16.15
N GLN A 248 47.22 0.54 16.06
CA GLN A 248 46.29 1.22 16.97
C GLN A 248 44.85 0.71 16.81
N ALA A 249 44.40 0.49 15.58
CA ALA A 249 43.05 -0.01 15.30
C ALA A 249 42.85 -1.44 15.83
N ALA A 250 43.84 -2.33 15.68
CA ALA A 250 43.77 -3.67 16.25
C ALA A 250 43.73 -3.63 17.79
N ASN A 251 44.55 -2.78 18.41
CA ASN A 251 44.56 -2.62 19.87
C ASN A 251 43.27 -1.98 20.42
N ALA A 252 42.56 -1.19 19.61
CA ALA A 252 41.26 -0.64 19.98
C ALA A 252 40.11 -1.66 19.91
N ILE A 253 40.29 -2.75 19.16
CA ILE A 253 39.34 -3.87 19.12
C ILE A 253 39.67 -4.85 20.25
N GLU A 254 40.92 -5.31 20.29
CA GLU A 254 41.41 -6.27 21.29
C GLU A 254 42.58 -5.66 22.05
N GLU A 255 42.32 -5.19 23.27
CA GLU A 255 43.30 -4.46 24.07
C GLU A 255 44.44 -5.37 24.55
N ASN A 256 45.68 -4.87 24.48
CA ASN A 256 46.88 -5.51 25.06
C ASN A 256 47.22 -6.89 24.48
N VAL A 257 46.83 -7.20 23.25
CA VAL A 257 47.18 -8.47 22.61
C VAL A 257 48.59 -8.44 22.01
N VAL A 258 49.42 -9.41 22.39
CA VAL A 258 50.74 -9.63 21.79
C VAL A 258 50.63 -10.56 20.60
N TYR A 259 50.65 -10.00 19.39
CA TYR A 259 50.60 -10.79 18.16
C TYR A 259 51.94 -11.45 17.84
N ALA A 260 51.94 -12.74 17.53
CA ALA A 260 53.14 -13.47 17.12
C ALA A 260 53.77 -12.90 15.83
N LYS A 261 52.93 -12.41 14.90
CA LYS A 261 53.35 -11.73 13.68
C LYS A 261 52.57 -10.44 13.49
N ARG A 262 53.20 -9.45 12.84
CA ARG A 262 52.50 -8.21 12.45
C ARG A 262 51.28 -8.48 11.55
N SER A 263 51.35 -9.51 10.70
CA SER A 263 50.24 -9.92 9.82
C SER A 263 49.03 -10.50 10.58
N HIS A 264 49.21 -11.00 11.79
CA HIS A 264 48.13 -11.62 12.59
C HIS A 264 47.10 -10.61 13.11
N LYS A 265 47.40 -9.31 13.05
CA LYS A 265 46.42 -8.25 13.37
C LYS A 265 45.15 -8.34 12.52
N LYS A 266 45.22 -8.97 11.34
CA LYS A 266 44.04 -9.30 10.51
C LYS A 266 42.95 -10.05 11.29
N TYR A 267 43.36 -10.94 12.21
CA TYR A 267 42.43 -11.74 12.99
C TYR A 267 41.61 -10.91 13.98
N ALA A 268 42.12 -9.77 14.45
CA ALA A 268 41.32 -8.86 15.28
C ALA A 268 40.19 -8.21 14.48
N PHE A 269 40.45 -7.82 13.22
CA PHE A 269 39.42 -7.29 12.34
C PHE A 269 38.39 -8.37 11.96
N GLU A 270 38.84 -9.61 11.71
CA GLU A 270 37.94 -10.75 11.48
C GLU A 270 37.07 -11.05 12.70
N ALA A 271 37.65 -11.04 13.91
CA ALA A 271 36.93 -11.19 15.17
C ALA A 271 35.87 -10.10 15.38
N TYR A 272 36.24 -8.83 15.14
CA TYR A 272 35.29 -7.70 15.18
C TYR A 272 34.10 -7.91 14.24
N ILE A 273 34.37 -8.31 12.99
CA ILE A 273 33.31 -8.57 12.00
C ILE A 273 32.44 -9.74 12.48
N ALA A 274 33.04 -10.86 12.89
CA ALA A 274 32.33 -12.02 13.38
C ALA A 274 31.42 -11.67 14.55
N GLN A 275 31.95 -10.99 15.58
CA GLN A 275 31.18 -10.58 16.74
C GLN A 275 29.96 -9.73 16.35
N ARG A 276 30.11 -8.77 15.43
CA ARG A 276 28.99 -7.94 14.94
C ARG A 276 27.98 -8.72 14.10
N MET A 277 28.45 -9.70 13.32
CA MET A 277 27.61 -10.57 12.51
C MET A 277 26.81 -11.56 13.36
N PHE A 278 27.41 -12.10 14.43
CA PHE A 278 26.78 -13.03 15.36
C PHE A 278 26.10 -12.34 16.57
N HIS A 279 26.25 -11.02 16.74
CA HIS A 279 25.55 -10.30 17.82
C HIS A 279 24.02 -10.41 17.65
N GLY A 280 23.33 -10.83 18.72
CA GLY A 280 21.88 -11.07 18.67
C GLY A 280 21.51 -12.22 17.73
N PHE A 281 22.38 -13.22 17.56
CA PHE A 281 22.08 -14.40 16.76
C PHE A 281 20.84 -15.10 17.32
N SER A 282 19.90 -15.37 16.43
CA SER A 282 18.61 -15.99 16.78
C SER A 282 18.24 -16.99 15.71
N PHE A 283 17.81 -18.17 16.15
CA PHE A 283 17.38 -19.25 15.30
C PHE A 283 15.97 -18.95 14.76
N HIS A 284 15.87 -18.64 13.47
CA HIS A 284 14.59 -18.37 12.79
C HIS A 284 14.56 -19.15 11.48
N SER A 285 13.43 -19.78 11.17
CA SER A 285 13.23 -20.45 9.88
C SER A 285 13.06 -19.38 8.80
N TYR A 286 14.09 -19.20 7.99
CA TYR A 286 14.07 -18.31 6.83
C TYR A 286 14.06 -19.11 5.53
N ASN A 287 13.45 -18.56 4.47
CA ASN A 287 13.61 -19.12 3.13
C ASN A 287 15.02 -18.82 2.61
N THR A 288 15.90 -19.82 2.62
CA THR A 288 17.27 -19.71 2.14
C THR A 288 17.42 -20.04 0.65
N GLU A 289 16.46 -20.76 0.06
CA GLU A 289 16.54 -21.21 -1.34
C GLU A 289 16.50 -20.06 -2.34
N GLY A 290 15.73 -19.02 -2.05
CA GLY A 290 15.61 -17.86 -2.92
C GLY A 290 16.95 -17.14 -3.13
N ILE A 291 17.78 -17.06 -2.09
CA ILE A 291 19.02 -16.27 -2.11
C ILE A 291 20.14 -17.01 -2.84
N MET A 292 20.25 -18.34 -2.65
CA MET A 292 21.26 -19.16 -3.31
C MET A 292 21.05 -19.27 -4.83
N LYS A 293 19.82 -19.07 -5.32
CA LYS A 293 19.51 -19.08 -6.76
C LYS A 293 20.08 -17.88 -7.51
N PHE A 294 20.36 -16.77 -6.81
CA PHE A 294 21.03 -15.63 -7.41
C PHE A 294 22.54 -15.88 -7.44
N GLY A 295 23.15 -15.84 -8.63
CA GLY A 295 24.61 -15.89 -8.75
C GLY A 295 25.32 -14.75 -8.02
N ASP A 296 24.61 -13.64 -7.78
CA ASP A 296 25.06 -12.52 -6.94
C ASP A 296 23.97 -12.11 -5.95
N PRO A 297 24.17 -12.30 -4.63
CA PRO A 297 23.12 -12.14 -3.63
C PRO A 297 22.61 -10.71 -3.49
N ILE A 298 23.34 -9.69 -3.97
CA ILE A 298 22.83 -8.32 -4.01
C ILE A 298 21.63 -8.17 -4.95
N ASN A 299 21.49 -9.02 -5.97
CA ASN A 299 20.35 -9.00 -6.88
C ASN A 299 19.05 -9.39 -6.16
N ALA A 300 19.14 -10.27 -5.15
CA ALA A 300 18.00 -10.61 -4.30
C ALA A 300 17.50 -9.37 -3.53
N LEU A 301 18.44 -8.56 -3.02
CA LEU A 301 18.16 -7.33 -2.28
C LEU A 301 17.56 -6.23 -3.17
N ILE A 302 17.97 -6.17 -4.44
CA ILE A 302 17.43 -5.21 -5.40
C ILE A 302 16.03 -5.62 -5.86
N LEU A 303 15.80 -6.92 -6.06
CA LEU A 303 14.50 -7.43 -6.48
C LEU A 303 13.44 -7.27 -5.39
N ASP A 304 13.81 -7.53 -4.13
CA ASP A 304 12.94 -7.36 -2.98
C ASP A 304 13.65 -6.65 -1.81
N PRO A 305 13.65 -5.30 -1.81
CA PRO A 305 14.26 -4.49 -0.76
C PRO A 305 13.57 -4.58 0.61
N GLN A 306 12.37 -5.17 0.69
CA GLN A 306 11.63 -5.33 1.96
C GLN A 306 11.68 -6.76 2.51
N SER A 307 12.39 -7.66 1.83
CA SER A 307 12.61 -9.03 2.30
C SER A 307 13.23 -9.09 3.70
N GLU A 308 13.03 -10.20 4.41
CA GLU A 308 13.66 -10.41 5.71
C GLU A 308 15.20 -10.40 5.61
N PHE A 309 15.74 -10.91 4.50
CA PHE A 309 17.16 -10.84 4.20
C PHE A 309 17.65 -9.40 3.99
N ALA A 310 16.89 -8.55 3.31
CA ALA A 310 17.19 -7.12 3.19
C ALA A 310 17.22 -6.43 4.55
N ASN A 311 16.24 -6.71 5.41
CA ASN A 311 16.21 -6.20 6.77
C ASN A 311 17.39 -6.70 7.62
N PHE A 312 17.80 -7.96 7.46
CA PHE A 312 18.99 -8.51 8.09
C PHE A 312 20.26 -7.81 7.61
N CYS A 313 20.46 -7.69 6.30
CA CYS A 313 21.61 -6.98 5.72
C CYS A 313 21.68 -5.53 6.19
N ARG A 314 20.54 -4.83 6.27
CA ARG A 314 20.45 -3.47 6.81
C ARG A 314 20.93 -3.41 8.26
N LYS A 315 20.36 -4.23 9.15
CA LYS A 315 20.75 -4.25 10.57
C LYS A 315 22.23 -4.59 10.76
N LYS A 316 22.72 -5.61 10.05
CA LYS A 316 24.10 -6.08 10.18
C LYS A 316 25.11 -5.10 9.59
N TYR A 317 24.81 -4.46 8.46
CA TYR A 317 25.69 -3.45 7.89
C TYR A 317 25.91 -2.29 8.85
N LEU A 318 24.81 -1.77 9.42
CA LEU A 318 24.85 -0.65 10.37
C LEU A 318 25.59 -0.98 11.67
N SER A 319 25.70 -2.27 12.01
CA SER A 319 26.45 -2.79 13.16
C SER A 319 27.93 -3.00 12.85
N VAL A 320 28.26 -3.55 11.67
CA VAL A 320 29.64 -3.84 11.25
C VAL A 320 30.39 -2.57 10.88
N VAL A 321 29.76 -1.67 10.12
CA VAL A 321 30.41 -0.44 9.61
C VAL A 321 29.93 0.76 10.43
N HIS A 322 30.84 1.31 11.23
CA HIS A 322 30.57 2.47 12.06
C HIS A 322 30.47 3.76 11.22
N PRO A 323 29.64 4.76 11.56
CA PRO A 323 29.56 6.04 10.84
C PRO A 323 30.93 6.72 10.63
N CYS A 324 31.82 6.64 11.62
CA CYS A 324 33.18 7.16 11.50
C CYS A 324 34.01 6.43 10.44
N MET A 325 33.81 5.12 10.28
CA MET A 325 34.46 4.34 9.22
C MET A 325 33.99 4.83 7.85
N GLU A 326 32.67 4.99 7.64
CA GLU A 326 32.15 5.49 6.36
C GLU A 326 32.67 6.88 6.02
N THR A 327 32.68 7.78 7.01
CA THR A 327 33.18 9.15 6.83
C THR A 327 34.64 9.15 6.39
N GLN A 328 35.47 8.27 6.95
CA GLN A 328 36.89 8.17 6.58
C GLN A 328 37.11 7.40 5.26
N PHE A 329 36.32 6.36 4.99
CA PHE A 329 36.48 5.52 3.80
C PHE A 329 35.91 6.17 2.53
N PHE A 330 34.80 6.91 2.67
CA PHE A 330 34.03 7.45 1.54
C PHE A 330 33.92 8.98 1.55
N GLY A 331 34.30 9.64 2.65
CA GLY A 331 34.19 11.09 2.80
C GLY A 331 32.79 11.59 3.19
N ASN A 332 31.80 10.70 3.33
CA ASN A 332 30.42 11.01 3.70
C ASN A 332 29.74 9.80 4.37
N VAL A 333 28.47 9.95 4.75
CA VAL A 333 27.62 8.89 5.34
C VAL A 333 26.40 8.58 4.47
N ASP A 334 26.46 8.91 3.17
CA ASP A 334 25.36 8.69 2.24
C ASP A 334 25.06 7.21 2.07
N HIS A 335 26.11 6.39 2.14
CA HIS A 335 25.99 4.93 2.08
C HIS A 335 25.17 4.40 3.27
N ARG A 336 25.43 4.87 4.50
CA ARG A 336 24.61 4.60 5.67
C ARG A 336 23.17 5.03 5.48
N LEU A 337 22.94 6.24 4.98
CA LEU A 337 21.60 6.78 4.78
C LEU A 337 20.81 5.92 3.79
N PHE A 338 21.45 5.51 2.69
CA PHE A 338 20.87 4.63 1.68
C PHE A 338 20.43 3.30 2.28
N VAL A 339 21.32 2.64 3.04
CA VAL A 339 21.02 1.38 3.75
C VAL A 339 19.96 1.59 4.83
N THR A 340 19.99 2.72 5.54
CA THR A 340 18.99 3.06 6.56
C THR A 340 17.61 3.27 5.95
N ASN A 341 17.51 3.71 4.70
CA ASN A 341 16.23 3.87 4.01
C ASN A 341 15.73 2.56 3.37
N GLY A 342 16.39 1.42 3.63
CA GLY A 342 16.02 0.12 3.06
C GLY A 342 16.47 -0.07 1.61
N LEU A 343 17.37 0.79 1.12
CA LEU A 343 17.97 0.65 -0.20
C LEU A 343 19.36 0.02 -0.08
N HIS A 344 19.80 -0.68 -1.13
CA HIS A 344 21.03 -1.45 -1.10
C HIS A 344 22.04 -0.93 -2.14
N PRO A 345 23.17 -0.31 -1.73
CA PRO A 345 24.12 0.30 -2.66
C PRO A 345 24.81 -0.74 -3.54
N TYR A 346 24.85 -0.51 -4.86
CA TYR A 346 25.58 -1.37 -5.79
C TYR A 346 27.08 -1.03 -5.85
N THR A 347 27.75 -1.04 -4.69
CA THR A 347 29.20 -0.76 -4.59
C THR A 347 29.99 -2.05 -4.40
N PRO A 348 31.27 -2.12 -4.84
CA PRO A 348 32.10 -3.31 -4.60
C PRO A 348 32.24 -3.67 -3.11
N PHE A 349 32.35 -2.66 -2.24
CA PHE A 349 32.44 -2.84 -0.80
C PHE A 349 31.15 -3.43 -0.22
N TYR A 350 29.99 -2.86 -0.56
CA TYR A 350 28.71 -3.38 -0.07
C TYR A 350 28.40 -4.76 -0.62
N ARG A 351 28.72 -5.01 -1.89
CA ARG A 351 28.55 -6.33 -2.50
C ARG A 351 29.41 -7.40 -1.81
N ALA A 352 30.63 -7.06 -1.38
CA ALA A 352 31.45 -7.95 -0.56
C ALA A 352 30.81 -8.20 0.82
N PHE A 353 30.27 -7.16 1.45
CA PHE A 353 29.51 -7.30 2.70
C PHE A 353 28.30 -8.23 2.52
N VAL A 354 27.49 -8.05 1.47
CA VAL A 354 26.29 -8.87 1.22
C VAL A 354 26.67 -10.33 1.03
N LYS A 355 27.75 -10.64 0.28
CA LYS A 355 28.24 -12.01 0.12
C LYS A 355 28.57 -12.68 1.46
N MET A 356 29.18 -11.95 2.39
CA MET A 356 29.42 -12.44 3.75
C MET A 356 28.11 -12.60 4.53
N ALA A 357 27.24 -11.60 4.48
CA ALA A 357 25.95 -11.62 5.18
C ALA A 357 25.08 -12.80 4.73
N THR A 358 25.12 -13.17 3.45
CA THR A 358 24.42 -14.33 2.89
C THR A 358 24.78 -15.62 3.64
N TRP A 359 26.05 -15.88 3.95
CA TRP A 359 26.45 -17.10 4.64
C TRP A 359 25.95 -17.16 6.09
N VAL A 360 25.98 -16.03 6.79
CA VAL A 360 25.44 -15.94 8.16
C VAL A 360 23.92 -16.08 8.14
N TRP A 361 23.24 -15.52 7.14
CA TRP A 361 21.80 -15.70 6.94
C TRP A 361 21.42 -17.15 6.64
N ILE A 362 22.17 -17.82 5.76
CA ILE A 362 21.98 -19.23 5.45
C ILE A 362 22.11 -20.07 6.73
N LEU A 363 23.11 -19.81 7.55
CA LEU A 363 23.27 -20.49 8.85
C LEU A 363 22.05 -20.28 9.75
N GLN A 364 21.51 -19.06 9.85
CA GLN A 364 20.31 -18.81 10.65
C GLN A 364 19.10 -19.62 10.15
N GLY A 365 18.92 -19.71 8.82
CA GLY A 365 17.84 -20.50 8.23
C GLY A 365 18.03 -22.01 8.41
N THR A 366 19.25 -22.53 8.21
CA THR A 366 19.51 -23.97 8.32
C THR A 366 19.45 -24.47 9.77
N THR A 367 19.95 -23.69 10.72
CA THR A 367 19.91 -24.04 12.15
C THR A 367 18.50 -24.24 12.70
N ALA A 368 17.48 -23.56 12.16
CA ALA A 368 16.08 -23.74 12.57
C ALA A 368 15.49 -25.10 12.12
N SER A 369 16.06 -25.68 11.06
CA SER A 369 15.64 -26.95 10.46
C SER A 369 16.35 -28.18 11.04
N VAL A 370 17.48 -27.98 11.73
CA VAL A 370 18.31 -29.08 12.26
C VAL A 370 17.73 -29.58 13.59
N SER A 371 17.57 -30.90 13.68
CA SER A 371 17.24 -31.63 14.92
C SER A 371 18.32 -32.66 15.18
N PRO A 372 19.10 -32.58 16.28
CA PRO A 372 18.88 -31.80 17.51
C PRO A 372 19.22 -30.31 17.41
N LYS A 373 18.67 -29.50 18.33
CA LYS A 373 18.82 -28.04 18.37
C LYS A 373 20.29 -27.62 18.36
N VAL A 374 20.62 -26.65 17.50
CA VAL A 374 21.97 -26.06 17.45
C VAL A 374 22.14 -25.05 18.59
N GLU A 375 23.27 -25.14 19.28
CA GLU A 375 23.70 -24.18 20.29
C GLU A 375 24.97 -23.48 19.80
N ILE A 376 25.04 -22.17 19.98
CA ILE A 376 26.24 -21.36 19.73
C ILE A 376 26.96 -21.15 21.06
N PHE A 377 28.28 -21.32 21.07
CA PHE A 377 29.10 -21.06 22.26
C PHE A 377 30.25 -20.13 21.91
N GLU A 378 30.58 -19.27 22.87
CA GLU A 378 31.67 -18.30 22.78
C GLU A 378 32.80 -18.72 23.72
N VAL A 379 34.03 -18.33 23.40
CA VAL A 379 35.21 -18.61 24.21
C VAL A 379 35.70 -17.33 24.86
N GLU A 380 35.85 -17.35 26.19
CA GLU A 380 36.31 -16.19 26.95
C GLU A 380 37.82 -15.98 26.81
N ARG A 381 38.21 -14.71 26.74
CA ARG A 381 39.61 -14.28 26.81
C ARG A 381 40.27 -14.75 28.11
N GLY A 382 41.50 -15.23 27.99
CA GLY A 382 42.32 -15.72 29.11
C GLY A 382 42.13 -17.19 29.46
N SER A 383 41.15 -17.86 28.84
CA SER A 383 40.91 -19.30 28.97
C SER A 383 42.11 -20.12 28.48
N ASP A 384 42.33 -21.27 29.11
CA ASP A 384 43.34 -22.23 28.64
C ASP A 384 42.86 -22.89 27.35
N PHE A 385 43.77 -23.06 26.39
CA PHE A 385 43.44 -23.69 25.11
C PHE A 385 43.12 -25.18 25.28
N SER A 386 41.98 -25.63 24.74
CA SER A 386 41.62 -27.03 24.62
C SER A 386 41.29 -27.38 23.17
N GLY A 387 42.04 -28.32 22.59
CA GLY A 387 41.83 -28.79 21.22
C GLY A 387 40.53 -29.57 20.99
N ASP A 388 39.81 -29.90 22.07
CA ASP A 388 38.55 -30.65 22.03
C ASP A 388 37.42 -29.79 21.47
N TYR A 389 37.36 -28.51 21.88
CA TYR A 389 36.31 -27.58 21.47
C TYR A 389 36.83 -26.28 20.84
N MET A 390 38.14 -26.07 20.80
CA MET A 390 38.78 -24.92 20.16
C MET A 390 39.71 -25.35 19.02
N GLU A 391 39.83 -24.51 18.00
CA GLU A 391 40.84 -24.63 16.97
C GLU A 391 41.60 -23.31 16.81
N CYS A 392 42.92 -23.38 16.66
CA CYS A 392 43.72 -22.22 16.27
C CYS A 392 43.83 -22.13 14.75
N THR A 393 44.16 -20.94 14.25
CA THR A 393 44.29 -20.69 12.82
C THR A 393 45.44 -21.51 12.21
N GLU A 394 45.35 -21.88 10.93
CA GLU A 394 46.35 -22.72 10.25
C GLU A 394 47.78 -22.11 10.31
N GLU A 395 47.89 -20.78 10.25
CA GLU A 395 49.15 -20.06 10.41
C GLU A 395 49.75 -20.27 11.80
N MET A 396 48.91 -20.39 12.84
CA MET A 396 49.31 -20.67 14.22
C MET A 396 49.47 -22.16 14.50
N LYS A 397 48.75 -23.07 13.84
CA LYS A 397 48.94 -24.52 13.99
C LYS A 397 50.38 -24.89 13.66
N ASN A 398 50.89 -24.38 12.53
CA ASN A 398 52.27 -24.58 12.13
C ASN A 398 53.25 -24.04 13.18
N GLU A 399 52.94 -22.95 13.87
CA GLU A 399 53.81 -22.40 14.93
C GLU A 399 53.70 -23.18 16.25
N ALA A 400 52.49 -23.57 16.64
CA ALA A 400 52.20 -24.37 17.82
C ALA A 400 52.88 -25.75 17.72
N LEU A 401 52.77 -26.42 16.57
CA LEU A 401 53.45 -27.69 16.25
C LEU A 401 54.98 -27.58 16.28
N MET A 402 55.53 -26.42 15.92
CA MET A 402 56.98 -26.17 15.99
C MET A 402 57.45 -25.82 17.41
N SER A 403 56.53 -25.41 18.29
CA SER A 403 56.81 -25.06 19.68
C SER A 403 56.44 -26.14 20.69
N SER A 404 55.70 -27.18 20.30
CA SER A 404 55.27 -28.30 21.13
C SER A 404 56.38 -29.27 21.55
N GLN A 405 57.63 -28.99 21.16
CA GLN A 405 58.81 -29.59 21.80
C GLN A 405 59.12 -28.97 23.17
N GLN A 406 58.45 -27.87 23.56
CA GLN A 406 58.51 -27.28 24.89
C GLN A 406 57.10 -27.11 25.47
N ASP A 407 56.98 -27.51 26.73
CA ASP A 407 55.84 -27.50 27.65
C ASP A 407 55.18 -26.11 27.82
N GLY A 408 54.61 -25.58 26.75
CA GLY A 408 54.01 -24.25 26.69
C GLY A 408 52.49 -24.32 26.86
N ARG A 409 51.97 -23.77 27.96
CA ARG A 409 50.54 -23.50 28.09
C ARG A 409 50.16 -22.32 27.16
N PHE A 410 49.15 -22.52 26.34
CA PHE A 410 48.58 -21.48 25.49
C PHE A 410 47.31 -20.92 26.13
N LYS A 411 47.17 -19.60 26.07
CA LYS A 411 45.95 -18.90 26.47
C LYS A 411 45.28 -18.27 25.27
N VAL A 412 43.95 -18.24 25.32
CA VAL A 412 43.11 -17.56 24.35
C VAL A 412 43.22 -16.06 24.56
N GLU A 413 43.61 -15.31 23.54
CA GLU A 413 43.57 -13.84 23.57
C GLU A 413 42.20 -13.33 23.18
N PHE A 414 41.60 -13.90 22.12
CA PHE A 414 40.25 -13.57 21.68
C PHE A 414 39.68 -14.65 20.76
N MET A 415 38.37 -14.66 20.65
CA MET A 415 37.62 -15.53 19.74
C MET A 415 37.51 -14.88 18.36
N ILE A 416 37.93 -15.59 17.32
CA ILE A 416 37.78 -15.17 15.92
C ILE A 416 36.39 -15.54 15.40
N LEU A 417 35.95 -16.77 15.65
CA LEU A 417 34.65 -17.28 15.22
C LEU A 417 34.02 -18.13 16.34
N PRO A 418 32.72 -17.99 16.62
CA PRO A 418 32.04 -18.82 17.60
C PRO A 418 32.02 -20.29 17.19
N GLY A 419 31.91 -21.16 18.20
CA GLY A 419 31.71 -22.59 17.99
C GLY A 419 30.23 -22.97 18.00
N PHE A 420 29.94 -24.17 17.51
CA PHE A 420 28.57 -24.68 17.41
C PHE A 420 28.47 -26.10 17.95
N ARG A 421 27.41 -26.39 18.69
CA ARG A 421 27.06 -27.73 19.18
C ARG A 421 25.76 -28.18 18.55
N ILE A 422 25.76 -29.38 17.96
CA ILE A 422 24.61 -30.00 17.30
C ILE A 422 24.43 -31.38 17.93
N GLY A 423 23.69 -31.43 19.04
CA GLY A 423 23.58 -32.65 19.85
C GLY A 423 24.95 -33.08 20.40
N ASP A 424 25.43 -34.23 19.94
CA ASP A 424 26.74 -34.79 20.32
C ASP A 424 27.89 -34.32 19.40
N TYR A 425 27.56 -33.68 18.28
CA TYR A 425 28.56 -33.15 17.36
C TYR A 425 28.98 -31.75 17.76
N LEU A 426 30.28 -31.49 17.67
CA LEU A 426 30.88 -30.22 18.05
C LEU A 426 31.69 -29.64 16.90
N ILE A 427 31.42 -28.39 16.58
CA ILE A 427 32.19 -27.56 15.65
C ILE A 427 32.98 -26.59 16.51
N ARG A 428 34.30 -26.71 16.41
CA ARG A 428 35.24 -25.99 17.27
C ARG A 428 35.20 -24.49 17.01
N SER A 429 35.34 -23.70 18.06
CA SER A 429 35.48 -22.25 17.95
C SER A 429 36.89 -21.90 17.47
N GLN A 430 36.99 -20.93 16.55
CA GLN A 430 38.27 -20.42 16.09
C GLN A 430 38.78 -19.36 17.06
N VAL A 431 39.98 -19.57 17.58
CA VAL A 431 40.58 -18.69 18.60
C VAL A 431 41.99 -18.24 18.20
N TYR A 432 42.34 -17.03 18.62
CA TYR A 432 43.70 -16.52 18.54
C TYR A 432 44.42 -16.79 19.87
N LEU A 433 45.63 -17.34 19.80
CA LEU A 433 46.38 -17.79 20.98
C LEU A 433 47.64 -16.97 21.23
N SER A 434 48.02 -16.85 22.49
CA SER A 434 49.36 -16.41 22.90
C SER A 434 50.01 -17.48 23.78
N LYS A 435 51.34 -17.59 23.69
CA LYS A 435 52.11 -18.46 24.58
C LYS A 435 52.22 -17.77 25.93
N VAL A 436 51.86 -18.47 27.01
CA VAL A 436 52.10 -17.97 28.36
C VAL A 436 53.60 -18.02 28.62
N GLY A 437 54.25 -16.85 28.67
CA GLY A 437 55.59 -16.76 29.23
C GLY A 437 55.52 -17.05 30.72
N PHE A 438 56.29 -18.02 31.21
CA PHE A 438 56.53 -18.13 32.65
C PHE A 438 57.24 -16.84 33.08
N SER A 439 56.52 -15.93 33.72
CA SER A 439 57.14 -14.91 34.55
C SER A 439 57.77 -15.65 35.72
N ASN A 440 59.09 -15.91 35.64
CA ASN A 440 59.87 -16.24 36.82
C ASN A 440 59.75 -15.06 37.77
N GLY A 441 58.86 -15.20 38.76
CA GLY A 441 58.79 -14.31 39.90
C GLY A 441 60.17 -14.25 40.53
N THR A 442 60.79 -13.09 40.43
CA THR A 442 61.96 -12.75 41.22
C THR A 442 61.44 -12.46 42.62
N CYS A 443 61.79 -13.35 43.56
CA CYS A 443 61.65 -13.12 45.00
C CYS A 443 62.45 -11.90 45.46
#